data_AF-A0A9Q3V4K8-F1
#
_entry.id   AF-A0A9Q3V4K8-F1
#
_cell.length_a   1.000
_cell.length_b   1.000
_cell.length_c   1.000
_cell.angle_alpha   90.00
_cell.angle_beta   90.00
_cell.angle_gamma   90.00
#
_symmetry.space_group_name_H-M   'P 1'
#
loop_
_entity.id
_entity.type
_entity.pdbx_description
1 polymer ?
#
loop_
_entity_poly.entity_id
_entity_poly.type
_entity_poly.pdbx_seq_one_letter_code
_entity_poly.pdbx_strand_id
1 'polypeptide(L)'
;MKTTLPFYAIVLSLAIFSCKSENKETEKQIIPTEQSVEIKTDKKPVDKKEIQDIDLSEYSQLAPIELKDSKNKNVFKKYGTEFSGNCYACDLAIFKINKKNFDIVNVCDENDFEKFKDFKYEKSGNSLKVITSETTFIFTKVENEPIYKLTFEGKKPELKNKRISEFYTLQNLIEKFEEHDCGDFQG
;
A
#
# COMPACT_ATOMS: atom_id res chain seq x y z
N MET A 1 37.56 40.53 22.97
CA MET A 1 37.49 41.28 21.68
C MET A 1 36.45 40.55 20.83
N LYS A 2 35.20 41.04 20.70
CA LYS A 2 34.73 41.97 19.64
C LYS A 2 35.43 41.64 18.31
N THR A 3 34.72 41.08 17.33
CA THR A 3 34.00 41.89 16.33
C THR A 3 32.73 41.24 15.77
N THR A 4 31.87 42.13 15.31
CA THR A 4 30.47 42.01 14.89
C THR A 4 30.28 41.85 13.37
N LEU A 5 29.08 41.38 13.00
CA LEU A 5 28.39 41.31 11.69
C LEU A 5 28.59 42.51 10.72
N PRO A 6 28.32 42.34 9.41
CA PRO A 6 26.99 42.67 8.82
C PRO A 6 26.49 41.65 7.76
N PHE A 7 25.21 41.25 7.78
CA PHE A 7 24.09 41.80 6.99
C PHE A 7 24.30 41.80 5.46
N TYR A 8 23.57 40.93 4.75
CA TYR A 8 22.99 41.27 3.45
C TYR A 8 21.60 40.65 3.32
N ALA A 9 20.61 41.53 3.30
CA ALA A 9 19.25 41.27 2.88
C ALA A 9 19.21 41.28 1.34
N ILE A 10 18.56 40.29 0.73
CA ILE A 10 18.10 40.39 -0.66
C ILE A 10 16.61 40.11 -0.67
N VAL A 11 15.93 41.07 -1.29
CA VAL A 11 14.50 41.33 -1.34
C VAL A 11 13.95 40.76 -2.65
N LEU A 12 12.79 40.09 -2.53
CA LEU A 12 11.63 40.10 -3.44
C LEU A 12 11.79 39.65 -4.92
N SER A 13 10.98 38.67 -5.31
CA SER A 13 10.19 38.71 -6.55
C SER A 13 9.05 37.69 -6.47
N LEU A 14 7.83 38.17 -6.22
CA LEU A 14 6.60 37.44 -6.49
C LEU A 14 6.36 37.42 -8.01
N ALA A 15 6.10 36.25 -8.58
CA ALA A 15 5.45 36.12 -9.89
C ALA A 15 4.33 35.08 -9.77
N ILE A 16 3.12 35.59 -9.67
CA ILE A 16 1.85 34.86 -9.75
C ILE A 16 1.56 34.62 -11.23
N PHE A 17 1.64 33.37 -11.69
CA PHE A 17 1.06 32.96 -12.97
C PHE A 17 -0.34 32.41 -12.71
N SER A 18 -1.33 33.27 -12.91
CA SER A 18 -2.75 32.94 -12.95
C SER A 18 -3.16 32.87 -14.42
N CYS A 19 -3.37 31.67 -14.96
CA CYS A 19 -3.99 31.49 -16.28
C CYS A 19 -5.50 31.41 -16.11
N LYS A 20 -6.16 32.53 -16.43
CA LYS A 20 -7.61 32.65 -16.63
C LYS A 20 -7.88 32.52 -18.13
N SER A 21 -8.53 31.44 -18.57
CA SER A 21 -9.10 31.37 -19.93
C SER A 21 -10.59 31.66 -19.83
N GLU A 22 -10.99 32.74 -20.48
CA GLU A 22 -12.36 33.24 -20.55
C GLU A 22 -13.09 32.68 -21.77
N ASN A 23 -14.42 32.68 -21.64
CA ASN A 23 -15.44 32.03 -22.45
C ASN A 23 -15.45 32.36 -23.95
N LYS A 24 -16.01 31.41 -24.73
CA LYS A 24 -16.91 31.74 -25.83
C LYS A 24 -18.16 30.85 -25.73
N GLU A 25 -19.24 31.46 -25.25
CA GLU A 25 -20.60 30.98 -25.48
C GLU A 25 -20.99 31.27 -26.94
N THR A 26 -21.76 30.37 -27.55
CA THR A 26 -22.72 30.76 -28.59
C THR A 26 -24.01 30.01 -28.30
N GLU A 27 -24.90 30.78 -27.68
CA GLU A 27 -26.33 30.61 -27.55
C GLU A 27 -27.01 30.31 -28.88
N LYS A 28 -27.93 29.33 -28.89
CA LYS A 28 -29.27 29.48 -29.49
C LYS A 28 -30.28 28.64 -28.71
N GLN A 29 -31.16 29.33 -27.99
CA GLN A 29 -32.40 28.81 -27.43
C GLN A 29 -33.36 28.32 -28.53
N ILE A 30 -34.22 27.35 -28.20
CA ILE A 30 -35.69 27.42 -28.21
C ILE A 30 -36.24 26.20 -27.40
N ILE A 31 -37.16 26.47 -26.48
CA ILE A 31 -37.92 25.56 -25.58
C ILE A 31 -39.41 25.58 -26.07
N PRO A 32 -40.39 24.77 -25.60
CA PRO A 32 -40.48 23.37 -25.08
C PRO A 32 -41.46 22.52 -25.93
N THR A 33 -41.63 21.21 -25.65
CA THR A 33 -42.95 20.53 -25.50
C THR A 33 -42.76 19.14 -24.87
N GLU A 34 -43.57 18.83 -23.87
CA GLU A 34 -43.71 17.52 -23.22
C GLU A 34 -44.20 16.45 -24.21
N GLN A 35 -43.60 15.26 -24.21
CA GLN A 35 -44.31 14.01 -24.47
C GLN A 35 -43.48 12.80 -24.05
N SER A 36 -44.10 12.02 -23.16
CA SER A 36 -43.71 10.70 -22.70
C SER A 36 -43.46 9.72 -23.85
N VAL A 37 -42.28 9.08 -23.87
CA VAL A 37 -42.11 7.75 -24.48
C VAL A 37 -41.20 6.92 -23.58
N GLU A 38 -41.81 5.90 -22.99
CA GLU A 38 -41.19 4.78 -22.29
C GLU A 38 -40.25 4.04 -23.25
N ILE A 39 -38.93 4.13 -23.04
CA ILE A 39 -37.96 3.27 -23.73
C ILE A 39 -37.43 2.26 -22.71
N LYS A 40 -38.01 1.06 -22.78
CA LYS A 40 -37.42 -0.17 -22.25
C LYS A 40 -36.16 -0.44 -23.05
N THR A 41 -35.00 -0.18 -22.45
CA THR A 41 -33.73 -0.71 -22.97
C THR A 41 -33.22 -1.75 -21.99
N ASP A 42 -33.20 -2.98 -22.48
CA ASP A 42 -32.73 -4.18 -21.81
C ASP A 42 -31.41 -3.93 -21.07
N LYS A 43 -31.46 -4.15 -19.75
CA LYS A 43 -30.26 -4.30 -18.93
C LYS A 43 -29.56 -5.58 -19.39
N LYS A 44 -28.62 -5.44 -20.32
CA LYS A 44 -27.58 -6.45 -20.56
C LYS A 44 -27.02 -6.86 -19.19
N PRO A 45 -27.01 -8.15 -18.83
CA PRO A 45 -26.43 -8.57 -17.57
C PRO A 45 -24.99 -8.11 -17.55
N VAL A 46 -24.61 -7.39 -16.50
CA VAL A 46 -23.21 -7.08 -16.19
C VAL A 46 -22.47 -8.41 -16.25
N ASP A 47 -21.56 -8.52 -17.21
CA ASP A 47 -20.65 -9.64 -17.33
C ASP A 47 -20.03 -9.87 -15.95
N LYS A 48 -20.40 -10.98 -15.32
CA LYS A 48 -19.66 -11.52 -14.18
C LYS A 48 -18.26 -11.79 -14.73
N LYS A 49 -17.32 -10.87 -14.52
CA LYS A 49 -15.90 -11.15 -14.68
C LYS A 49 -15.64 -12.43 -13.91
N GLU A 50 -15.41 -13.49 -14.66
CA GLU A 50 -14.94 -14.78 -14.20
C GLU A 50 -13.83 -14.50 -13.20
N ILE A 51 -14.04 -14.94 -11.95
CA ILE A 51 -12.99 -14.90 -10.94
C ILE A 51 -11.92 -15.81 -11.48
N GLN A 52 -10.88 -15.24 -12.11
CA GLN A 52 -9.69 -15.99 -12.43
C GLN A 52 -9.27 -16.73 -11.16
N ASP A 53 -9.03 -18.04 -11.26
CA ASP A 53 -8.61 -18.84 -10.13
C ASP A 53 -7.16 -18.46 -9.76
N ILE A 54 -7.02 -17.32 -9.08
CA ILE A 54 -5.74 -16.80 -8.64
C ILE A 54 -5.29 -17.66 -7.46
N ASP A 55 -4.13 -18.31 -7.61
CA ASP A 55 -3.44 -18.93 -6.49
C ASP A 55 -2.86 -17.85 -5.57
N LEU A 56 -3.34 -17.85 -4.33
CA LEU A 56 -2.94 -16.94 -3.25
C LEU A 56 -2.15 -17.66 -2.15
N SER A 57 -1.79 -18.93 -2.35
CA SER A 57 -1.11 -19.75 -1.34
C SER A 57 0.21 -19.12 -0.88
N GLU A 58 0.98 -18.53 -1.79
CA GLU A 58 2.21 -17.78 -1.49
C GLU A 58 1.97 -16.43 -0.78
N TYR A 59 0.73 -16.00 -0.58
CA TYR A 59 0.38 -14.74 0.09
C TYR A 59 -0.40 -14.98 1.40
N SER A 60 -0.56 -16.24 1.83
CA SER A 60 -1.43 -16.60 2.94
C SER A 60 -1.08 -15.89 4.25
N GLN A 61 0.22 -15.70 4.50
CA GLN A 61 0.74 -14.94 5.62
C GLN A 61 2.10 -14.33 5.27
N LEU A 62 2.12 -13.01 5.16
CA LEU A 62 3.31 -12.22 4.84
C LEU A 62 3.84 -11.54 6.10
N ALA A 63 5.06 -11.88 6.47
CA ALA A 63 5.77 -11.34 7.62
C ALA A 63 6.68 -10.17 7.21
N PRO A 64 6.75 -9.11 8.03
CA PRO A 64 7.55 -7.93 7.75
C PRO A 64 9.05 -8.24 7.89
N ILE A 65 9.83 -7.75 6.94
CA ILE A 65 11.30 -7.80 6.93
C ILE A 65 11.83 -6.41 6.60
N GLU A 66 13.13 -6.21 6.79
CA GLU A 66 13.83 -4.97 6.44
C GLU A 66 15.02 -5.24 5.52
N LEU A 67 15.38 -4.24 4.73
CA LEU A 67 16.58 -4.27 3.90
C LEU A 67 17.80 -3.95 4.76
N LYS A 68 18.72 -4.90 4.91
CA LYS A 68 19.93 -4.78 5.74
C LYS A 68 21.15 -4.36 4.93
N ASP A 69 21.42 -5.05 3.83
CA ASP A 69 22.56 -4.80 2.95
C ASP A 69 22.16 -4.95 1.48
N SER A 70 21.84 -3.83 0.84
CA SER A 70 21.38 -3.78 -0.56
C SER A 70 22.39 -4.32 -1.58
N LYS A 71 23.67 -4.45 -1.21
CA LYS A 71 24.74 -4.94 -2.09
C LYS A 71 24.97 -6.44 -1.96
N ASN A 72 24.41 -7.08 -0.93
CA ASN A 72 24.59 -8.51 -0.71
C ASN A 72 23.82 -9.31 -1.77
N LYS A 73 24.45 -10.34 -2.32
CA LYS A 73 23.83 -11.23 -3.31
C LYS A 73 23.01 -12.35 -2.65
N ASN A 74 23.29 -12.68 -1.40
CA ASN A 74 22.51 -13.65 -0.65
C ASN A 74 21.27 -12.94 -0.09
N VAL A 75 20.08 -13.33 -0.56
CA VAL A 75 18.82 -12.71 -0.14
C VAL A 75 18.60 -12.76 1.37
N PHE A 76 18.99 -13.84 2.03
CA PHE A 76 18.83 -14.01 3.48
C PHE A 76 19.80 -13.18 4.33
N LYS A 77 20.80 -12.55 3.69
CA LYS A 77 21.70 -11.55 4.30
C LYS A 77 21.41 -10.12 3.82
N LYS A 78 20.88 -9.99 2.60
CA LYS A 78 20.42 -8.72 2.03
C LYS A 78 19.25 -8.17 2.82
N TYR A 79 18.34 -9.04 3.23
CA TYR A 79 17.21 -8.74 4.09
C TYR A 79 17.41 -9.38 5.47
N GLY A 80 16.72 -8.85 6.46
CA GLY A 80 16.71 -9.37 7.82
C GLY A 80 15.33 -9.25 8.44
N THR A 81 15.13 -9.91 9.58
CA THR A 81 13.95 -9.64 10.41
C THR A 81 13.95 -8.17 10.83
N GLU A 82 12.77 -7.54 10.83
CA GLU A 82 12.66 -6.16 11.34
C GLU A 82 12.75 -6.22 12.86
N PHE A 83 13.88 -5.82 13.42
CA PHE A 83 14.17 -6.09 14.82
C PHE A 83 13.39 -5.19 15.79
N SER A 84 13.31 -3.89 15.48
CA SER A 84 12.80 -2.88 16.41
C SER A 84 11.30 -3.04 16.69
N GLY A 85 10.54 -3.31 15.64
CA GLY A 85 9.11 -3.50 15.64
C GLY A 85 8.67 -4.89 16.10
N ASN A 86 9.50 -5.92 15.92
CA ASN A 86 9.22 -7.26 16.44
C ASN A 86 9.59 -7.40 17.92
N CYS A 87 10.76 -6.90 18.35
CA CYS A 87 11.25 -7.14 19.71
C CYS A 87 10.89 -6.04 20.72
N TYR A 88 10.76 -4.77 20.30
CA TYR A 88 10.60 -3.65 21.24
C TYR A 88 9.26 -2.93 21.12
N ALA A 89 8.87 -2.54 19.91
CA ALA A 89 7.64 -1.77 19.73
C ALA A 89 6.40 -2.65 19.64
N CYS A 90 6.55 -3.93 19.28
CA CYS A 90 5.44 -4.85 18.99
C CYS A 90 4.39 -4.18 18.08
N ASP A 91 4.86 -3.47 17.06
CA ASP A 91 4.03 -2.54 16.29
C ASP A 91 3.92 -2.91 14.81
N LEU A 92 4.47 -4.02 14.35
CA LEU A 92 4.49 -4.36 12.93
C LEU A 92 3.22 -5.08 12.46
N ALA A 93 2.90 -4.85 11.19
CA ALA A 93 1.80 -5.48 10.48
C ALA A 93 2.22 -6.77 9.76
N ILE A 94 1.53 -7.88 10.04
CA ILE A 94 1.48 -9.10 9.22
C ILE A 94 0.24 -9.01 8.31
N PHE A 95 0.40 -9.36 7.03
CA PHE A 95 -0.75 -9.48 6.12
C PHE A 95 -1.18 -10.94 6.00
N LYS A 96 -2.46 -11.23 6.22
CA LYS A 96 -3.06 -12.55 5.99
C LYS A 96 -4.04 -12.45 4.81
N ILE A 97 -3.73 -13.09 3.69
CA ILE A 97 -4.47 -12.95 2.42
C ILE A 97 -5.01 -14.30 1.96
N ASN A 98 -6.32 -14.39 1.75
CA ASN A 98 -6.93 -15.54 1.08
C ASN A 98 -8.17 -15.11 0.27
N LYS A 99 -8.79 -16.06 -0.44
CA LYS A 99 -9.95 -15.77 -1.30
C LYS A 99 -11.12 -15.08 -0.58
N LYS A 100 -11.21 -15.18 0.76
CA LYS A 100 -12.34 -14.68 1.57
C LYS A 100 -11.95 -13.57 2.56
N ASN A 101 -10.68 -13.43 2.92
CA ASN A 101 -10.23 -12.48 3.92
C ASN A 101 -8.96 -11.78 3.45
N PHE A 102 -8.90 -10.49 3.76
CA PHE A 102 -7.69 -9.69 3.72
C PHE A 102 -7.56 -9.00 5.07
N ASP A 103 -6.68 -9.54 5.91
CA ASP A 103 -6.51 -9.11 7.30
C ASP A 103 -5.11 -8.53 7.50
N ILE A 104 -5.03 -7.43 8.26
CA ILE A 104 -3.78 -6.84 8.72
C ILE A 104 -3.71 -7.03 10.23
N VAL A 105 -2.73 -7.80 10.70
CA VAL A 105 -2.64 -8.31 12.07
C VAL A 105 -1.38 -7.76 12.74
N ASN A 106 -1.46 -7.44 14.02
CA ASN A 106 -0.28 -7.11 14.81
C ASN A 106 0.62 -8.35 14.99
N VAL A 107 1.94 -8.16 14.97
CA VAL A 107 2.90 -9.27 15.10
C VAL A 107 2.95 -9.92 16.50
N CYS A 108 2.59 -9.19 17.56
CA CYS A 108 2.60 -9.65 18.94
C CYS A 108 1.19 -10.01 19.50
N ASP A 109 0.12 -9.59 18.83
CA ASP A 109 -1.27 -9.91 19.23
C ASP A 109 -2.14 -10.26 18.02
N GLU A 110 -2.46 -11.54 17.85
CA GLU A 110 -3.31 -12.00 16.74
C GLU A 110 -4.76 -11.50 16.82
N ASN A 111 -5.20 -11.01 17.99
CA ASN A 111 -6.55 -10.45 18.17
C ASN A 111 -6.61 -8.98 17.79
N ASP A 112 -5.47 -8.31 17.64
CA ASP A 112 -5.39 -6.94 17.15
C ASP A 112 -5.27 -6.98 15.63
N PHE A 113 -6.42 -6.96 14.94
CA PHE A 113 -6.49 -7.04 13.47
C PHE A 113 -7.47 -6.03 12.86
N GLU A 114 -7.13 -5.56 11.66
CA GLU A 114 -8.04 -4.83 10.77
C GLU A 114 -8.48 -5.79 9.65
N LYS A 115 -9.80 -5.95 9.47
CA LYS A 115 -10.39 -6.86 8.48
C LYS A 115 -11.05 -6.09 7.35
N PHE A 116 -10.58 -6.32 6.13
CA PHE A 116 -11.25 -5.84 4.93
C PHE A 116 -12.24 -6.90 4.46
N LYS A 117 -13.53 -6.57 4.41
CA LYS A 117 -14.59 -7.47 3.94
C LYS A 117 -14.83 -7.36 2.43
N ASP A 118 -14.68 -6.15 1.90
CA ASP A 118 -14.90 -5.84 0.50
C ASP A 118 -13.55 -5.49 -0.16
N PHE A 119 -13.01 -6.46 -0.88
CA PHE A 119 -11.79 -6.28 -1.66
C PHE A 119 -11.85 -7.11 -2.95
N LYS A 120 -10.94 -6.80 -3.87
CA LYS A 120 -10.71 -7.59 -5.10
C LYS A 120 -9.23 -7.89 -5.24
N TYR A 121 -8.93 -8.92 -6.01
CA TYR A 121 -7.55 -9.29 -6.33
C TYR A 121 -7.30 -9.21 -7.83
N GLU A 122 -6.13 -8.71 -8.18
CA GLU A 122 -5.60 -8.78 -9.54
C GLU A 122 -4.17 -9.27 -9.46
N LYS A 123 -3.85 -10.36 -10.16
CA LYS A 123 -2.48 -10.86 -10.29
C LYS A 123 -1.99 -10.58 -11.71
N SER A 124 -0.83 -9.94 -11.82
CA SER A 124 -0.19 -9.64 -13.10
C SER A 124 1.31 -9.83 -12.98
N GLY A 125 1.85 -10.79 -13.72
CA GLY A 125 3.26 -11.16 -13.65
C GLY A 125 3.69 -11.50 -12.23
N ASN A 126 4.64 -10.73 -11.69
CA ASN A 126 5.23 -10.89 -10.37
C ASN A 126 4.53 -10.04 -9.28
N SER A 127 3.40 -9.41 -9.58
CA SER A 127 2.68 -8.53 -8.66
C SER A 127 1.28 -9.05 -8.34
N LEU A 128 0.92 -8.97 -7.06
CA LEU A 128 -0.45 -9.11 -6.57
C LEU A 128 -0.97 -7.74 -6.11
N LYS A 129 -2.11 -7.32 -6.67
CA LYS A 129 -2.88 -6.18 -6.18
C LYS A 129 -4.04 -6.67 -5.31
N VAL A 130 -4.18 -6.11 -4.12
CA VAL A 130 -5.37 -6.22 -3.27
C VAL A 130 -6.05 -4.85 -3.24
N ILE A 131 -7.22 -4.75 -3.85
CA ILE A 131 -7.94 -3.50 -4.07
C ILE A 131 -9.07 -3.41 -3.06
N THR A 132 -9.00 -2.44 -2.15
CA THR A 132 -10.07 -2.09 -1.21
C THR A 132 -10.82 -0.83 -1.72
N SER A 133 -11.74 -0.28 -0.93
CA SER A 133 -12.46 0.95 -1.27
C SER A 133 -11.56 2.20 -1.31
N GLU A 134 -10.52 2.25 -0.47
CA GLU A 134 -9.67 3.45 -0.31
C GLU A 134 -8.21 3.25 -0.78
N THR A 135 -7.76 1.99 -0.80
CA THR A 135 -6.35 1.66 -0.98
C THR A 135 -6.21 0.47 -1.90
N THR A 136 -5.26 0.55 -2.84
CA THR A 136 -4.75 -0.64 -3.51
C THR A 136 -3.39 -0.99 -2.94
N PHE A 137 -3.29 -2.16 -2.32
CA PHE A 137 -2.05 -2.74 -1.81
C PHE A 137 -1.40 -3.52 -2.94
N ILE A 138 -0.13 -3.22 -3.24
CA ILE A 138 0.57 -3.83 -4.36
C ILE A 138 1.80 -4.55 -3.82
N PHE A 139 1.75 -5.88 -3.83
CA PHE A 139 2.85 -6.76 -3.45
C PHE A 139 3.60 -7.17 -4.70
N THR A 140 4.77 -6.58 -4.94
CA THR A 140 5.61 -6.90 -6.11
C THR A 140 6.79 -7.75 -5.67
N LYS A 141 6.94 -8.95 -6.25
CA LYS A 141 8.08 -9.81 -5.97
C LYS A 141 9.35 -9.20 -6.58
N VAL A 142 10.37 -8.93 -5.77
CA VAL A 142 11.60 -8.20 -6.15
C VAL A 142 12.85 -9.06 -6.18
N GLU A 143 12.76 -10.32 -5.73
CA GLU A 143 13.83 -11.31 -5.78
C GLU A 143 13.33 -12.63 -6.37
N ASN A 144 14.22 -13.60 -6.59
CA ASN A 144 13.82 -14.95 -7.01
C ASN A 144 13.13 -15.71 -5.87
N GLU A 145 13.65 -15.55 -4.65
CA GLU A 145 13.02 -15.88 -3.38
C GLU A 145 11.76 -15.02 -3.16
N PRO A 146 10.79 -15.47 -2.35
CA PRO A 146 9.52 -14.77 -2.14
C PRO A 146 9.69 -13.52 -1.25
N ILE A 147 10.41 -12.52 -1.77
CA ILE A 147 10.55 -11.19 -1.20
C ILE A 147 9.63 -10.25 -1.97
N TYR A 148 8.71 -9.63 -1.26
CA TYR A 148 7.73 -8.72 -1.83
C TYR A 148 7.97 -7.31 -1.30
N LYS A 149 8.06 -6.34 -2.21
CA LYS A 149 7.96 -4.93 -1.87
C LYS A 149 6.48 -4.53 -1.88
N LEU A 150 6.04 -3.89 -0.81
CA LEU A 150 4.70 -3.34 -0.69
C LEU A 150 4.68 -1.86 -1.04
N THR A 151 3.81 -1.49 -1.98
CA THR A 151 3.48 -0.10 -2.32
C THR A 151 1.98 0.11 -2.30
N PHE A 152 1.55 1.37 -2.31
CA PHE A 152 0.14 1.75 -2.24
C PHE A 152 -0.25 2.66 -3.41
N GLU A 153 -1.44 2.46 -3.94
CA GLU A 153 -2.18 3.49 -4.68
C GLU A 153 -3.38 3.94 -3.81
N GLY A 154 -3.72 5.23 -3.85
CA GLY A 154 -4.78 5.79 -3.00
C GLY A 154 -4.28 6.21 -1.62
N LYS A 155 -5.17 6.13 -0.61
CA LYS A 155 -4.84 6.56 0.76
C LYS A 155 -4.09 5.44 1.48
N LYS A 156 -2.92 5.73 2.06
CA LYS A 156 -2.22 4.77 2.92
C LYS A 156 -3.05 4.53 4.19
N PRO A 157 -3.31 3.28 4.60
CA PRO A 157 -4.09 3.00 5.80
C PRO A 157 -3.35 3.48 7.05
N GLU A 158 -4.08 4.13 7.94
CA GLU A 158 -3.59 4.54 9.26
C GLU A 158 -4.01 3.47 10.27
N LEU A 159 -3.07 2.61 10.64
CA LEU A 159 -3.34 1.48 11.52
C LEU A 159 -2.67 1.69 12.87
N LYS A 160 -3.46 1.67 13.95
CA LYS A 160 -2.93 1.69 15.31
C LYS A 160 -2.17 0.39 15.57
N ASN A 161 -0.96 0.50 16.12
CA ASN A 161 -0.07 -0.62 16.48
C ASN A 161 0.23 -1.59 15.32
N LYS A 162 0.13 -1.17 14.05
CA LYS A 162 0.37 -2.02 12.87
C LYS A 162 1.10 -1.23 11.80
N ARG A 163 2.26 -0.71 12.16
CA ARG A 163 3.24 -0.13 11.25
C ARG A 163 3.53 -1.11 10.11
N ILE A 164 3.28 -0.62 8.90
CA ILE A 164 3.49 -1.39 7.67
C ILE A 164 4.95 -1.22 7.23
N SER A 165 5.65 -2.35 7.06
CA SER A 165 7.00 -2.37 6.49
C SER A 165 6.98 -2.12 4.97
N GLU A 166 8.14 -1.82 4.40
CA GLU A 166 8.30 -1.77 2.94
C GLU A 166 8.43 -3.17 2.34
N PHE A 167 9.05 -4.11 3.05
CA PHE A 167 9.36 -5.45 2.54
C PHE A 167 8.72 -6.55 3.38
N TYR A 168 8.35 -7.62 2.67
CA TYR A 168 7.63 -8.76 3.20
C TYR A 168 8.18 -10.08 2.65
N THR A 169 8.05 -11.15 3.43
CA THR A 169 8.37 -12.52 3.04
C THR A 169 7.31 -13.48 3.56
N LEU A 170 7.40 -14.76 3.21
CA LEU A 170 6.52 -15.79 3.80
C LEU A 170 6.87 -15.99 5.27
N GLN A 171 5.86 -16.12 6.13
CA GLN A 171 6.07 -16.37 7.56
C GLN A 171 7.03 -17.54 7.84
N ASN A 172 6.92 -18.63 7.09
CA ASN A 172 7.74 -19.83 7.26
C ASN A 172 9.19 -19.70 6.76
N LEU A 173 9.58 -18.53 6.23
CA LEU A 173 10.96 -18.24 5.82
C LEU A 173 11.68 -17.32 6.80
N ILE A 174 10.99 -16.80 7.83
CA ILE A 174 11.56 -15.85 8.79
C ILE A 174 12.84 -16.39 9.45
N GLU A 175 12.83 -17.67 9.86
CA GLU A 175 13.98 -18.34 10.50
C GLU A 175 15.23 -18.47 9.60
N LYS A 176 15.11 -18.19 8.29
CA LYS A 176 16.25 -18.23 7.37
C LYS A 176 17.02 -16.92 7.31
N PHE A 177 16.39 -15.81 7.70
CA PHE A 177 17.03 -14.50 7.70
C PHE A 177 17.97 -14.38 8.90
N GLU A 178 18.99 -13.55 8.79
CA GLU A 178 19.84 -13.25 9.94
C GLU A 178 18.97 -12.58 11.03
N GLU A 179 18.75 -13.33 12.12
CA GLU A 179 18.08 -12.83 13.32
C GLU A 179 19.09 -12.05 14.16
N HIS A 180 18.71 -10.85 14.56
CA HIS A 180 19.28 -10.26 15.75
C HIS A 180 18.48 -10.83 16.91
N ASP A 181 19.16 -11.48 17.85
CA ASP A 181 18.57 -11.94 19.10
C ASP A 181 17.88 -10.75 19.78
N CYS A 182 16.59 -10.89 20.15
CA CYS A 182 15.87 -9.88 20.93
C CYS A 182 16.56 -9.58 22.28
N GLY A 183 17.56 -10.41 22.64
CA GLY A 183 18.36 -10.33 23.84
C GLY A 183 17.60 -10.89 25.03
N ASP A 184 18.34 -11.24 26.08
CA ASP A 184 17.79 -11.49 27.41
C ASP A 184 17.21 -10.20 28.01
N PHE A 185 16.12 -9.68 27.44
CA PHE A 185 15.33 -8.65 28.09
C PHE A 185 14.44 -9.35 29.11
N GLN A 186 14.90 -9.38 30.36
CA GLN A 186 14.03 -9.63 31.49
C GLN A 186 13.03 -8.47 31.56
N GLY A 187 11.81 -8.71 31.08
CA GLY A 187 10.68 -7.79 31.23
C GLY A 187 10.45 -7.40 32.69
#